data_AF-A0A535DD10-F1
#
_entry.id   AF-A0A535DD10-F1
#
_cell.length_a   1.000
_cell.length_b   1.000
_cell.length_c   1.000
_cell.angle_alpha   90.00
_cell.angle_beta   90.00
_cell.angle_gamma   90.00
#
_symmetry.space_group_name_H-M   'P 1'
#
loop_
_entity.id
_entity.type
_entity.pdbx_description
1 polymer ?
#
loop_
_entity_poly.entity_id
_entity_poly.type
_entity_poly.pdbx_seq_one_letter_code
_entity_poly.pdbx_strand_id
1 'polypeptide(L)' 'MTEKRCARCGQPFPCGGYGCWCTEVPVTDRQYDWIAERYRDCLCPTCLNQVRSGVLGPRSSNTEQTS' A
#
# COMPACT_ATOMS: atom_id res chain seq x y z
N MET A 1 -13.70 -13.49 -7.63
CA MET A 1 -12.77 -13.14 -6.53
C MET A 1 -11.45 -13.78 -6.87
N THR A 2 -10.42 -12.99 -7.18
CA THR A 2 -9.10 -13.53 -7.57
C THR A 2 -8.11 -13.20 -6.47
N GLU A 3 -7.23 -14.12 -6.09
CA GLU A 3 -6.12 -13.79 -5.18
C GLU A 3 -4.96 -13.21 -5.98
N LYS A 4 -4.43 -12.08 -5.53
CA LYS A 4 -3.18 -11.49 -6.02
C LYS A 4 -2.11 -11.55 -4.92
N ARG A 5 -0.85 -11.44 -5.32
CA ARG A 5 0.26 -11.26 -4.37
C ARG A 5 0.59 -9.80 -4.23
N CYS A 6 0.76 -9.36 -2.99
CA CYS A 6 1.15 -7.99 -2.69
C CYS A 6 2.53 -7.67 -3.30
N ALA A 7 2.63 -6.61 -4.09
CA ALA A 7 3.90 -6.17 -4.68
C ALA A 7 4.98 -5.83 -3.63
N ARG A 8 4.57 -5.55 -2.38
CA ARG A 8 5.48 -5.23 -1.28
C ARG A 8 5.89 -6.45 -0.46
N CYS A 9 4.92 -7.16 0.13
CA CYS A 9 5.20 -8.24 1.09
C CYS A 9 5.04 -9.65 0.49
N GLY A 10 4.58 -9.78 -0.75
CA GLY A 10 4.37 -11.06 -1.42
C GLY A 10 3.19 -11.88 -0.87
N GLN A 11 2.54 -11.44 0.20
CA GLN A 11 1.40 -12.14 0.80
C GLN A 11 0.23 -12.21 -0.20
N PRO A 12 -0.42 -13.38 -0.34
CA PRO A 12 -1.64 -13.49 -1.10
C PRO A 12 -2.76 -12.71 -0.41
N PHE A 13 -3.56 -12.01 -1.19
CA PHE A 13 -4.70 -11.25 -0.70
C PHE A 13 -5.82 -11.25 -1.74
N PRO A 14 -7.09 -11.16 -1.30
CA PRO A 14 -8.22 -11.09 -2.21
C PRO A 14 -8.19 -9.76 -2.98
N CYS A 15 -8.18 -9.85 -4.31
CA CYS A 15 -8.15 -8.73 -5.25
C CYS A 15 -9.21 -8.92 -6.36
N GLY A 16 -10.11 -7.95 -6.50
CA GLY A 16 -11.17 -7.96 -7.52
C GLY A 16 -12.51 -8.46 -7.00
N GLY A 17 -13.51 -7.57 -7.07
CA GLY A 17 -14.87 -7.70 -6.53
C GLY A 17 -15.48 -6.30 -6.32
N TYR A 18 -16.55 -6.19 -5.51
CA TYR A 18 -17.23 -4.94 -5.12
C TYR A 18 -16.40 -4.02 -4.18
N GLY A 19 -15.07 -4.06 -4.27
CA GLY A 19 -14.19 -3.28 -3.42
C GLY A 19 -12.74 -3.61 -3.70
N CYS A 20 -12.05 -2.77 -4.45
CA CYS A 20 -10.60 -2.80 -4.43
C CYS A 20 -10.16 -2.19 -3.10
N TRP A 21 -9.21 -2.81 -2.40
CA TRP A 21 -8.68 -2.21 -1.17
C TRP A 21 -8.09 -0.82 -1.42
N CYS A 22 -7.62 -0.54 -2.64
CA CYS A 22 -7.18 0.80 -3.04
C CYS A 22 -8.29 1.86 -3.00
N THR A 23 -9.56 1.48 -3.17
CA THR A 23 -10.72 2.40 -3.09
C THR A 23 -11.37 2.39 -1.71
N GLU A 24 -11.22 1.29 -0.96
CA GLU A 24 -11.78 1.15 0.38
C GLU A 24 -10.89 1.77 1.47
N VAL A 25 -9.56 1.71 1.28
CA VAL A 25 -8.61 2.35 2.20
C VAL A 25 -8.37 3.79 1.74
N PRO A 26 -8.82 4.81 2.51
CA PRO A 26 -8.61 6.20 2.16
C PRO A 26 -7.13 6.55 2.36
N VAL A 27 -6.36 6.48 1.27
CA VAL A 27 -5.00 7.02 1.18
C VAL A 27 -5.04 8.38 0.51
N THR A 28 -4.15 9.29 0.91
CA THR A 28 -4.00 10.62 0.31
C THR A 28 -3.39 10.51 -1.09
N ASP A 29 -3.58 11.53 -1.94
CA ASP A 29 -2.95 11.58 -3.27
C ASP A 29 -1.43 11.40 -3.20
N ARG A 30 -0.75 11.99 -2.20
CA ARG A 30 0.71 11.80 -2.01
C ARG A 30 1.09 10.37 -1.67
N GLN A 31 0.28 9.69 -0.86
CA GLN A 31 0.48 8.28 -0.55
C GLN A 31 0.22 7.40 -1.78
N TYR A 32 -0.80 7.73 -2.57
CA TYR A 32 -1.12 7.03 -3.81
C TYR A 32 0.00 7.16 -4.84
N ASP A 33 0.49 8.38 -5.06
CA ASP A 33 1.60 8.67 -5.97
C ASP A 33 2.85 7.87 -5.56
N TRP A 34 3.20 7.91 -4.26
CA TRP A 34 4.30 7.12 -3.71
C TRP A 34 4.15 5.61 -3.92
N ILE A 35 2.92 5.07 -3.81
CA ILE A 35 2.62 3.67 -4.09
C ILE A 35 2.83 3.39 -5.59
N ALA A 36 2.24 4.22 -6.47
CA ALA A 36 2.26 4.03 -7.91
C ALA A 36 3.68 4.14 -8.50
N GLU A 37 4.52 5.01 -7.94
CA GLU A 37 5.93 5.14 -8.32
C GLU A 37 6.78 3.91 -7.93
N ARG A 38 6.44 3.23 -6.82
CA ARG A 38 7.28 2.16 -6.23
C ARG A 38 6.80 0.76 -6.54
N TYR A 39 5.49 0.58 -6.67
CA TYR A 39 4.86 -0.72 -6.81
C TYR A 39 4.10 -0.76 -8.12
N ARG A 40 4.50 -1.67 -9.02
CA ARG A 40 3.81 -1.87 -10.30
C ARG A 40 2.54 -2.74 -10.20
N ASP A 41 2.26 -3.30 -9.03
CA ASP A 41 1.09 -4.14 -8.79
C ASP A 41 0.41 -3.75 -7.47
N CYS A 42 -0.74 -4.36 -7.20
CA CYS A 42 -1.60 -4.03 -6.09
C CYS A 42 -0.95 -4.37 -4.72
N LEU A 43 -1.28 -3.55 -3.72
CA LEU A 43 -0.89 -3.78 -2.33
C LEU A 43 -2.04 -4.41 -1.55
N CYS A 44 -1.69 -5.30 -0.61
CA CYS A 44 -2.67 -5.88 0.30
C CYS A 44 -3.20 -4.85 1.30
N PRO A 45 -4.38 -5.07 1.92
CA PRO A 45 -4.97 -4.16 2.91
C PRO A 45 -4.05 -3.84 4.08
N THR A 46 -3.20 -4.79 4.49
CA THR A 46 -2.22 -4.59 5.57
C THR A 46 -1.14 -3.57 5.18
N CYS A 47 -0.65 -3.61 3.94
CA CYS A 47 0.33 -2.65 3.45
C CYS A 47 -0.32 -1.28 3.20
N LEU A 48 -1.53 -1.27 2.62
CA LEU A 48 -2.30 -0.03 2.43
C LEU A 48 -2.61 0.67 3.76
N ASN A 49 -3.01 -0.07 4.80
CA ASN A 49 -3.22 0.51 6.12
C ASN A 49 -1.94 1.08 6.73
N GLN A 50 -0.80 0.41 6.59
CA GLN A 50 0.48 0.98 7.01
C GLN A 50 0.81 2.27 6.26
N VAL A 51 0.49 2.35 4.97
CA VAL A 51 0.64 3.58 4.20
C VAL A 51 -0.26 4.68 4.77
N ARG A 52 -1.55 4.37 4.95
CA ARG A 52 -2.54 5.28 5.55
C ARG A 52 -2.12 5.77 6.93
N SER A 53 -1.60 4.88 7.79
CA SER A 53 -1.12 5.19 9.14
C SER A 53 0.23 5.91 9.17
N GLY A 54 0.89 6.12 8.02
CA GLY A 54 2.18 6.80 7.94
C GLY A 54 3.37 5.94 8.39
N VAL A 55 3.16 4.65 8.69
CA VAL A 55 4.23 3.68 8.94
C VAL A 55 5.02 3.40 7.67
N LEU A 56 4.32 3.42 6.52
CA LEU A 56 4.88 3.39 5.18
C LEU A 56 4.43 4.64 4.42
N GLY A 57 5.16 5.04 3.40
CA GLY A 57 4.77 6.18 2.57
C GLY A 57 5.91 7.13 2.24
N PRO A 58 5.59 8.24 1.55
CA PRO A 58 6.57 9.25 1.23
C PRO A 58 7.10 9.84 2.53
N ARG A 59 8.38 9.62 2.81
CA ARG A 59 9.03 10.15 4.02
C ARG A 59 8.96 11.67 3.93
N SER A 60 8.22 12.30 4.83
CA SER A 60 8.54 13.65 5.26
C SER A 60 9.85 13.52 6.04
N SER A 61 10.95 13.84 5.39
CA SER A 61 12.32 13.81 5.89
C SER A 61 12.40 14.28 7.34
N ASN A 62 12.71 13.40 8.29
CA ASN A 62 13.98 13.33 9.01
C ASN A 62 13.91 12.27 10.13
N THR A 63 14.99 11.51 10.33
CA THR A 63 15.28 10.57 11.44
C THR A 63 14.96 9.07 11.20
N GLU A 64 16.06 8.27 11.17
CA GLU A 64 16.21 6.81 11.42
C GLU A 64 15.42 5.80 10.55
N GLN A 65 15.95 4.74 9.89
CA GLN A 65 17.28 4.23 9.57
C GLN A 65 18.29 4.18 10.72
N THR A 66 17.99 3.39 11.76
CA THR A 66 19.01 2.81 12.65
C THR A 66 18.57 1.44 13.14
N SER A 67 19.47 0.47 12.93
CA SER A 67 19.67 -0.85 13.58
C SER A 67 19.50 -2.05 12.65
#